data_AF-A0A2N5TBG8-F1
#
_entry.id   AF-A0A2N5TBG8-F1
#
_cell.length_a   1.000
_cell.length_b   1.000
_cell.length_c   1.000
_cell.angle_alpha   90.00
_cell.angle_beta   90.00
_cell.angle_gamma   90.00
#
_symmetry.space_group_name_H-M   'P 1'
#
loop_
_entity.id
_entity.type
_entity.pdbx_description
1 polymer ?
#
loop_
_entity_poly.entity_id
_entity_poly.type
_entity_poly.pdbx_seq_one_letter_code
_entity_poly.pdbx_strand_id
1 'polypeptide(L)'
;MVFEKYSPNIKAVAVKLLIQGKSPQTINNLIETNISKKSLCHWKDLWTQTNEVVQHVLLYLPQGRPLAITVEERKFVLDLID
;
A
#
# COMPACT_ATOMS: atom_id res chain seq x y z
N MET A 1 -5.77 -10.21 10.26
CA MET A 1 -5.86 -9.07 9.31
C MET A 1 -5.08 -9.49 8.07
N VAL A 2 -5.75 -9.93 7.01
CA VAL A 2 -5.08 -10.48 5.81
C VAL A 2 -4.67 -9.32 4.91
N PHE A 3 -3.38 -9.23 4.58
CA PHE A 3 -2.89 -8.26 3.59
C PHE A 3 -3.17 -8.81 2.19
N GLU A 4 -4.26 -8.34 1.55
CA GLU A 4 -4.49 -8.60 0.14
C GLU A 4 -3.66 -7.66 -0.74
N LYS A 5 -2.80 -8.24 -1.57
CA LYS A 5 -1.98 -7.50 -2.52
C LYS A 5 -2.74 -7.29 -3.82
N TYR A 6 -3.35 -6.12 -3.99
CA TYR A 6 -3.97 -5.72 -5.26
C TYR A 6 -2.92 -5.26 -6.27
N SER A 7 -3.11 -5.63 -7.54
CA SER A 7 -2.25 -5.17 -8.63
C SER A 7 -2.37 -3.64 -8.83
N PRO A 8 -1.30 -2.98 -9.32
CA PRO A 8 -1.36 -1.56 -9.70
C PRO A 8 -2.54 -1.19 -10.59
N ASN A 9 -2.86 -2.06 -11.56
CA ASN A 9 -3.94 -1.83 -12.52
C ASN A 9 -5.31 -1.83 -11.83
N ILE A 10 -5.56 -2.76 -10.90
CA ILE A 10 -6.80 -2.80 -10.12
C ILE A 10 -6.95 -1.51 -9.30
N LYS A 11 -5.87 -1.05 -8.66
CA LYS A 11 -5.88 0.22 -7.91
C LYS A 11 -6.19 1.41 -8.80
N ALA A 12 -5.57 1.47 -9.99
CA ALA A 12 -5.78 2.53 -10.97
C ALA A 12 -7.25 2.62 -11.41
N VAL A 13 -7.83 1.49 -11.78
CA VAL A 13 -9.24 1.42 -12.22
C VAL A 13 -10.17 1.78 -11.07
N ALA A 14 -9.94 1.26 -9.86
CA ALA A 14 -10.74 1.56 -8.69
C ALA A 14 -10.73 3.06 -8.33
N VAL A 15 -9.56 3.70 -8.34
CA VAL A 15 -9.42 5.14 -8.07
C VAL A 15 -10.12 5.97 -9.16
N LYS A 16 -9.95 5.62 -10.43
CA LYS A 16 -10.63 6.31 -11.54
C LYS A 16 -12.16 6.27 -11.36
N LEU A 17 -12.72 5.13 -11.00
CA LEU A 17 -14.16 4.98 -10.76
C LEU A 17 -14.62 5.74 -9.50
N LEU A 18 -13.80 5.80 -8.44
CA LEU A 18 -14.09 6.64 -7.26
C LEU A 18 -14.15 8.12 -7.60
N ILE A 19 -13.23 8.62 -8.44
CA ILE A 19 -13.20 10.02 -8.88
C ILE A 19 -14.45 10.35 -9.72
N GLN A 20 -14.94 9.38 -10.50
CA GLN A 20 -16.20 9.47 -11.24
C GLN A 20 -17.46 9.35 -10.35
N GLY A 21 -17.30 9.26 -9.02
CA GLY A 21 -18.41 9.22 -8.08
C GLY A 21 -19.10 7.86 -7.96
N LYS A 22 -18.51 6.77 -8.46
CA LYS A 22 -19.07 5.43 -8.28
C LYS A 22 -18.96 4.99 -6.81
N SER A 23 -19.98 4.27 -6.34
CA SER A 23 -19.97 3.72 -4.98
C SER A 23 -18.99 2.53 -4.87
N PRO A 24 -18.43 2.25 -3.68
CA PRO A 24 -17.58 1.09 -3.44
C PRO A 24 -18.17 -0.24 -3.90
N GLN A 25 -19.48 -0.44 -3.70
CA GLN A 25 -20.19 -1.66 -4.12
C GLN A 25 -20.18 -1.79 -5.65
N THR A 26 -20.49 -0.71 -6.36
CA THR A 26 -20.45 -0.70 -7.83
C THR A 26 -19.04 -0.95 -8.36
N ILE A 27 -18.02 -0.41 -7.70
CA ILE A 27 -16.61 -0.63 -8.07
C ILE A 27 -16.22 -2.10 -7.89
N ASN A 28 -16.54 -2.69 -6.75
CA ASN A 28 -16.27 -4.09 -6.47
C ASN A 28 -16.98 -5.02 -7.47
N ASN A 29 -18.22 -4.71 -7.85
CA ASN A 29 -18.95 -5.46 -8.87
C ASN A 29 -18.33 -5.31 -10.27
N LEU A 30 -17.87 -4.11 -10.65
CA LEU A 30 -17.28 -3.84 -11.97
C LEU A 30 -15.89 -4.46 -12.16
N ILE A 31 -15.11 -4.55 -11.07
CA ILE A 31 -13.73 -5.08 -11.10
C ILE A 31 -13.71 -6.55 -10.64
N GLU A 32 -14.85 -7.12 -10.27
CA GLU A 32 -14.99 -8.49 -9.75
C GLU A 32 -14.05 -8.75 -8.55
N THR A 33 -13.98 -7.78 -7.64
CA THR A 33 -13.12 -7.83 -6.44
C THR A 33 -13.91 -7.47 -5.20
N ASN A 34 -13.34 -7.73 -4.01
CA ASN A 34 -13.94 -7.35 -2.73
C ASN A 34 -13.04 -6.37 -1.97
N ILE A 35 -12.74 -5.23 -2.60
CA ILE A 35 -11.88 -4.21 -1.99
C ILE A 35 -12.63 -3.53 -0.84
N SER A 36 -11.97 -3.43 0.31
CA SER A 36 -12.54 -2.73 1.45
C SER A 36 -12.73 -1.23 1.17
N LYS A 37 -13.78 -0.62 1.76
CA LYS A 37 -13.99 0.83 1.70
C LYS A 37 -12.78 1.62 2.20
N LYS A 38 -12.08 1.12 3.22
CA LYS A 38 -10.88 1.75 3.78
C LYS A 38 -9.75 1.81 2.76
N SER A 39 -9.51 0.73 2.02
CA SER A 39 -8.49 0.68 0.96
C SER A 39 -8.83 1.64 -0.18
N LEU A 40 -10.10 1.68 -0.59
CA LEU A 40 -10.59 2.61 -1.62
C LEU A 40 -10.39 4.08 -1.22
N CYS A 41 -10.76 4.45 0.01
CA CYS A 41 -10.50 5.79 0.54
C CYS A 41 -9.01 6.11 0.53
N HIS A 42 -8.18 5.20 1.05
CA HIS A 42 -6.74 5.42 1.13
C HIS A 42 -6.10 5.62 -0.26
N TRP A 43 -6.49 4.85 -1.28
CA TRP A 43 -5.95 5.03 -2.63
C TRP A 43 -6.41 6.33 -3.28
N LYS A 44 -7.64 6.77 -3.01
CA LYS A 44 -8.13 8.07 -3.46
C LYS A 44 -7.36 9.22 -2.80
N ASP A 45 -7.12 9.12 -1.50
CA ASP A 45 -6.36 10.13 -0.76
C ASP A 45 -4.92 10.22 -1.27
N LEU A 46 -4.28 9.06 -1.48
CA LEU A 46 -2.95 8.99 -2.08
C LEU A 46 -2.93 9.64 -3.46
N TRP A 47 -3.86 9.28 -4.35
CA TRP A 47 -3.98 9.87 -5.68
C TRP A 47 -4.18 11.39 -5.63
N THR A 48 -5.00 11.87 -4.71
CA THR A 48 -5.27 13.31 -4.57
C THR A 48 -3.99 14.08 -4.16
N GLN A 49 -3.10 13.43 -3.40
CA GLN A 49 -1.86 14.04 -2.90
C GLN A 49 -0.69 13.93 -3.89
N THR A 50 -0.55 12.79 -4.57
CA THR A 50 0.65 12.48 -5.38
C THR A 50 0.37 12.32 -6.87
N ASN A 51 -0.90 12.27 -7.28
CA ASN A 51 -1.32 11.85 -8.62
C ASN A 51 -0.82 10.44 -8.98
N GLU A 52 -0.63 9.58 -7.98
CA GLU A 52 -0.22 8.17 -8.13
C GLU A 52 -1.16 7.25 -7.33
N VAL A 53 -1.48 6.09 -7.90
CA VAL A 53 -2.34 5.06 -7.27
C VAL A 53 -1.55 3.93 -6.60
N VAL A 54 -0.25 3.88 -6.90
CA VAL A 54 0.71 3.02 -6.24
C VAL A 54 1.69 3.94 -5.54
N GLN A 55 1.91 3.68 -4.26
CA GLN A 55 2.91 4.40 -3.50
C GLN A 55 4.29 4.02 -4.05
N HIS A 56 4.97 4.95 -4.74
CA HIS A 56 6.29 4.70 -5.28
C HIS A 56 7.26 4.30 -4.15
N VAL A 57 7.99 3.19 -4.32
CA VAL A 57 9.03 2.74 -3.35
C VAL A 57 10.08 3.83 -3.12
N LEU A 58 10.34 4.65 -4.14
CA LEU A 58 11.25 5.80 -4.07
C LEU A 58 10.74 6.92 -3.14
N LEU A 59 9.42 7.03 -2.91
CA LEU A 59 8.85 7.98 -1.94
C LEU A 59 9.03 7.51 -0.48
N TYR A 60 9.39 6.24 -0.28
CA TYR A 60 9.78 5.67 1.02
C TYR A 60 11.30 5.61 1.23
N LEU A 61 12.09 6.09 0.25
CA LEU A 61 13.56 6.04 0.29
C LEU A 61 14.19 7.18 1.11
N PRO A 62 13.46 7.70 2.10
CA PRO A 62 14.04 7.69 3.43
C PRO A 62 13.05 7.16 4.48
N GLN A 63 13.56 6.54 5.55
CA GLN A 63 12.90 6.32 6.86
C GLN A 63 12.40 4.91 7.24
N GLY A 64 13.24 3.89 7.04
CA GLY A 64 13.56 3.09 8.22
C GLY A 64 14.55 3.89 9.07
N ARG A 65 14.45 3.92 10.40
CA ARG A 65 15.62 4.31 11.22
C ARG A 65 16.76 3.42 10.72
N PRO A 66 17.94 3.96 10.34
CA PRO A 66 19.10 3.10 10.14
C PRO A 66 19.13 2.14 11.32
N LEU A 67 19.31 0.84 11.04
CA LEU A 67 19.47 -0.15 12.10
C LEU A 67 20.47 0.45 13.09
N ALA A 68 19.99 0.81 14.27
CA ALA A 68 20.84 1.39 15.32
C ALA A 68 21.75 0.33 15.93
N ILE A 69 21.78 -0.86 15.32
CA ILE A 69 22.64 -1.95 15.69
C ILE A 69 23.92 -1.88 14.86
N THR A 70 25.05 -1.89 15.53
CA THR A 70 26.35 -2.05 14.88
C THR A 70 26.46 -3.43 14.23
N VAL A 71 27.52 -3.63 13.44
CA VAL A 71 27.82 -4.95 12.87
C VAL A 71 28.05 -5.98 13.99
N GLU A 72 28.59 -5.58 15.15
CA GLU A 72 28.79 -6.46 16.30
C GLU A 72 27.46 -6.84 16.95
N GLU A 73 26.57 -5.87 17.17
CA GLU A 73 25.24 -6.12 17.76
C GLU A 73 24.38 -7.00 16.84
N ARG A 74 24.51 -6.85 15.52
CA ARG A 74 23.86 -7.76 14.56
C ARG A 74 24.36 -9.19 14.70
N LYS A 75 25.68 -9.41 14.81
CA LYS A 75 26.25 -10.74 15.00
C LYS A 75 25.77 -11.37 16.30
N PHE A 76 25.80 -10.60 17.39
CA PHE A 76 25.29 -11.05 18.69
C PHE A 76 23.83 -11.49 18.64
N VAL A 77 22.95 -10.71 17.99
CA VAL A 77 21.52 -11.06 17.87
C VAL A 77 21.33 -12.32 17.02
N LEU A 78 22.11 -12.50 15.95
CA LEU A 78 22.03 -13.70 15.10
C LEU A 78 22.50 -14.95 15.86
N ASP A 79 23.58 -14.83 16.64
CA ASP A 79 24.10 -15.92 17.47
C ASP A 79 23.14 -16.32 18.61
N LEU A 80 22.18 -15.46 18.98
CA LEU A 80 21.20 -15.69 20.04
C LEU A 80 19.91 -16.38 19.56
N ILE A 81 19.72 -16.47 18.25
CA ILE A 81 18.51 -17.02 17.59
C ILE A 81 18.74 -18.48 17.14
N ASP A 82 19.99 -18.97 17.13
CA ASP A 82 20.36 -20.39 17.01
C ASP A 82 20.24 -21.14 18.35
#